data_AF-A0A9W6XHB3-F1
#
_entry.id   AF-A0A9W6XHB3-F1
#
_cell.length_a   1.000
_cell.length_b   1.000
_cell.length_c   1.000
_cell.angle_alpha   90.00
_cell.angle_beta   90.00
_cell.angle_gamma   90.00
#
_symmetry.space_group_name_H-M   'P 1'
#
loop_
_entity.id
_entity.type
_entity.pdbx_description
1 polymer ?
#
loop_
_entity_poly.entity_id
_entity_poly.type
_entity_poly.pdbx_seq_one_letter_code
_entity_poly.pdbx_strand_id
1 'polypeptide(L)'
;MGQLFVYGLPSVEVAAIIGVLVNSMFFLFMGFNPPANAIPEGYKWFYTITPQKFSLSILTALVFADCPNEPTWNSTLGAYENVGSELGCQPVTNLPVAIDHITVKGYVESVFKMKHDEIWSNFGYVFLSLGVLRLLALLSLRYINHQKR
;
A
#
# COMPACT_ATOMS: atom_id res chain seq x y z
N MET A 1 -13.94 -3.48 8.60
CA MET A 1 -14.46 -2.10 8.66
C MET A 1 -15.98 -2.06 8.63
N GLY A 2 -16.66 -2.63 7.61
CA GLY A 2 -18.14 -2.57 7.52
C GLY A 2 -18.87 -3.02 8.79
N GLN A 3 -18.52 -4.19 9.36
CA GLN A 3 -19.13 -4.65 10.62
C GLN A 3 -18.94 -3.69 11.80
N LEU A 4 -17.73 -3.13 11.96
CA LEU A 4 -17.44 -2.14 13.00
C LEU A 4 -18.36 -0.93 12.86
N PHE A 5 -18.54 -0.42 11.65
CA PHE A 5 -19.40 0.73 11.40
C PHE A 5 -20.87 0.43 11.63
N VAL A 6 -21.37 -0.73 11.21
CA VAL A 6 -22.76 -1.13 11.45
C VAL A 6 -23.06 -1.29 12.94
N TYR A 7 -22.11 -1.80 13.74
CA TYR A 7 -22.29 -1.93 15.19
C TYR A 7 -22.04 -0.63 15.96
N GLY A 8 -21.14 0.22 15.47
CA GLY A 8 -20.75 1.45 16.14
C GLY A 8 -21.66 2.65 15.85
N LEU A 9 -22.33 2.70 14.70
CA LEU A 9 -23.09 3.86 14.24
C LEU A 9 -24.61 3.66 14.39
N PRO A 10 -25.38 4.76 14.53
CA PRO A 10 -26.80 4.69 14.91
C PRO A 10 -27.74 4.14 13.84
N SER A 11 -27.33 4.18 12.57
CA SER A 11 -28.12 3.59 11.47
C SER A 11 -27.21 3.01 10.39
N VAL A 12 -27.76 2.07 9.62
CA VAL A 12 -27.07 1.42 8.50
C VAL A 12 -26.73 2.43 7.40
N GLU A 13 -27.60 3.42 7.15
CA GLU A 13 -27.37 4.47 6.16
C GLU A 13 -26.17 5.35 6.53
N VAL A 14 -26.08 5.77 7.80
CA VAL A 14 -24.93 6.54 8.30
C VAL A 14 -23.66 5.68 8.22
N ALA A 15 -23.75 4.40 8.58
CA ALA A 15 -22.61 3.48 8.47
C ALA A 15 -22.13 3.29 7.03
N ALA A 16 -23.04 3.26 6.05
CA ALA A 16 -22.68 3.16 4.64
C ALA A 16 -21.95 4.43 4.16
N ILE A 17 -22.48 5.62 4.44
CA ILE A 17 -21.87 6.89 4.02
C ILE A 17 -20.47 7.06 4.64
N ILE A 18 -20.35 6.86 5.95
CA ILE A 18 -19.06 6.93 6.65
C ILE A 18 -18.11 5.83 6.14
N GLY A 19 -18.62 4.64 5.88
CA GLY A 19 -17.85 3.53 5.32
C GLY A 19 -17.22 3.87 3.97
N VAL A 20 -18.00 4.45 3.06
CA VAL A 20 -17.52 4.91 1.76
C VAL A 20 -16.48 6.02 1.95
N LEU A 21 -16.74 7.01 2.80
CA LEU A 21 -15.80 8.11 3.06
C LEU A 21 -14.44 7.61 3.58
N VAL A 22 -14.44 6.75 4.61
CA VAL A 22 -13.22 6.20 5.19
C VAL A 22 -12.48 5.34 4.16
N ASN A 23 -13.20 4.52 3.39
CA ASN A 23 -12.59 3.72 2.35
C ASN A 23 -11.92 4.60 1.29
N SER A 24 -12.60 5.65 0.80
CA SER A 24 -12.02 6.59 -0.17
C SER A 24 -10.78 7.29 0.38
N MET A 25 -10.79 7.68 1.67
CA MET A 25 -9.62 8.28 2.32
C MET A 25 -8.44 7.31 2.35
N PHE A 26 -8.67 6.06 2.76
CA PHE A 26 -7.63 5.03 2.72
C PHE A 26 -7.16 4.72 1.30
N PHE A 27 -8.04 4.76 0.31
CA PHE A 27 -7.64 4.58 -1.09
C PHE A 27 -6.69 5.70 -1.56
N LEU A 28 -6.96 6.94 -1.17
CA LEU A 28 -6.09 8.08 -1.50
C LEU A 28 -4.71 7.95 -0.87
N PHE A 29 -4.63 7.46 0.37
CA PHE A 29 -3.39 7.38 1.13
C PHE A 29 -2.71 6.01 1.11
N MET A 30 -3.07 5.10 0.20
CA MET A 30 -2.36 3.81 0.10
C MET A 30 -0.99 3.90 -0.60
N GLY A 31 -0.63 5.08 -1.12
CA GLY A 31 0.68 5.38 -1.69
C GLY A 31 0.86 5.05 -3.16
N PHE A 32 -0.24 4.92 -3.91
CA PHE A 32 -0.23 4.84 -5.38
C PHE A 32 -0.39 6.21 -6.03
N ASN A 33 -1.45 6.94 -5.68
CA ASN A 33 -1.69 8.30 -6.14
C ASN A 33 -2.25 9.17 -5.01
N PRO A 34 -1.45 10.05 -4.38
CA PRO A 34 -0.04 10.32 -4.68
C PRO A 34 0.88 9.13 -4.36
N PRO A 35 2.05 9.01 -5.04
CA PRO A 35 3.01 7.97 -4.74
C PRO A 35 3.56 8.15 -3.32
N ALA A 36 3.95 7.04 -2.68
CA ALA A 36 4.35 7.05 -1.27
C ALA A 36 5.49 8.03 -0.94
N ASN A 37 6.44 8.25 -1.87
CA ASN A 37 7.53 9.21 -1.69
C ASN A 37 7.09 10.68 -1.72
N ALA A 38 5.92 10.98 -2.27
CA ALA A 38 5.38 12.34 -2.44
C ALA A 38 4.31 12.69 -1.39
N ILE A 39 4.00 11.77 -0.47
CA ILE A 39 3.04 12.03 0.61
C ILE A 39 3.64 13.06 1.58
N PRO A 40 2.98 14.22 1.80
CA PRO A 40 3.49 15.24 2.71
C PRO A 40 3.66 14.70 4.14
N GLU A 41 4.69 15.17 4.86
CA GLU A 41 5.03 14.69 6.21
C GLU A 41 3.81 14.69 7.17
N GLY A 42 3.00 15.75 7.14
CA GLY A 42 1.81 15.88 7.98
C GLY A 42 0.74 14.81 7.74
N TYR A 43 0.74 14.15 6.58
CA TYR A 43 -0.20 13.09 6.21
C TYR A 43 0.44 11.70 6.18
N LYS A 44 1.75 11.55 6.43
CA LYS A 44 2.42 10.23 6.40
C LYS A 44 1.88 9.24 7.42
N TRP A 45 1.32 9.73 8.54
CA TRP A 45 0.68 8.86 9.51
C TRP A 45 -0.56 8.16 8.92
N PHE A 46 -1.32 8.83 8.03
CA PHE A 46 -2.45 8.22 7.33
C PHE A 46 -2.00 7.09 6.41
N TYR A 47 -0.90 7.28 5.67
CA TYR A 47 -0.27 6.23 4.89
C TYR A 47 0.14 5.03 5.76
N THR A 48 0.61 5.28 6.98
CA THR A 48 1.07 4.22 7.89
C THR A 48 -0.07 3.37 8.44
N ILE A 49 -1.22 3.97 8.76
CA ILE A 49 -2.37 3.25 9.34
C ILE A 49 -3.28 2.60 8.29
N THR A 50 -3.13 2.98 7.02
CA THR A 50 -4.01 2.55 5.93
C THR A 50 -3.84 1.05 5.67
N PRO A 51 -4.85 0.20 5.93
CA PRO A 51 -4.68 -1.25 5.80
C PRO A 51 -4.56 -1.71 4.35
N GLN A 52 -5.20 -1.00 3.41
CA GLN A 52 -5.16 -1.31 1.97
C GLN A 52 -3.74 -1.20 1.39
N LYS A 53 -2.89 -0.35 1.99
CA LYS A 53 -1.48 -0.20 1.61
C LYS A 53 -0.76 -1.53 1.61
N PHE A 54 -0.95 -2.34 2.66
CA PHE A 54 -0.19 -3.58 2.83
C PHE A 54 -0.52 -4.59 1.73
N SER A 55 -1.80 -4.75 1.41
CA SER A 55 -2.22 -5.64 0.30
C SER A 55 -1.72 -5.14 -1.05
N LEU A 56 -1.82 -3.83 -1.33
CA LEU A 56 -1.27 -3.26 -2.56
C LEU A 56 0.24 -3.48 -2.64
N SER A 57 0.96 -3.22 -1.54
CA SER A 57 2.41 -3.41 -1.49
C SER A 57 2.82 -4.84 -1.78
N ILE A 58 2.08 -5.83 -1.26
CA ILE A 58 2.34 -7.25 -1.56
C ILE A 58 2.14 -7.52 -3.06
N LEU A 59 1.00 -7.12 -3.63
CA LEU A 59 0.69 -7.36 -5.04
C LEU A 59 1.71 -6.71 -5.97
N THR A 60 2.05 -5.44 -5.72
CA THR A 60 3.03 -4.72 -6.52
C THR A 60 4.43 -5.32 -6.36
N ALA A 61 4.82 -5.69 -5.14
CA ALA A 61 6.14 -6.25 -4.89
C ALA A 61 6.33 -7.60 -5.59
N LEU A 62 5.31 -8.47 -5.55
CA LEU A 62 5.35 -9.78 -6.23
C LEU A 62 5.54 -9.66 -7.75
N VAL A 63 4.97 -8.64 -8.38
CA VAL A 63 4.99 -8.51 -9.84
C VAL A 63 6.17 -7.67 -10.33
N PHE A 64 6.48 -6.58 -9.63
CA PHE A 64 7.38 -5.54 -10.13
C PHE A 64 8.66 -5.37 -9.31
N ALA A 65 8.75 -5.97 -8.11
CA ALA A 65 9.94 -5.87 -7.28
C ALA A 65 10.71 -7.20 -7.16
N ASP A 66 10.26 -8.27 -7.83
CA ASP A 66 11.01 -9.51 -7.91
C ASP A 66 12.13 -9.39 -8.95
N CYS A 67 13.36 -9.53 -8.47
CA CYS A 67 14.57 -9.55 -9.28
C CYS A 67 15.69 -10.21 -8.46
N PRO A 68 15.88 -11.54 -8.60
CA PRO A 68 16.87 -12.29 -7.81
C PRO A 68 18.31 -11.87 -8.10
N ASN A 69 18.61 -11.50 -9.34
CA ASN A 69 19.91 -11.01 -9.78
C ASN A 69 19.74 -9.60 -10.32
N GLU A 70 20.16 -8.59 -9.54
CA GLU A 70 20.02 -7.20 -9.95
C GLU A 70 20.96 -6.87 -11.11
N PRO A 71 20.46 -6.28 -12.21
CA PRO A 71 21.30 -5.89 -13.33
C PRO A 71 22.16 -4.69 -12.95
N THR A 72 23.35 -4.62 -13.53
CA THR A 72 24.33 -3.58 -13.25
C THR A 72 24.42 -2.61 -14.41
N TRP A 73 24.36 -1.31 -14.12
CA TRP A 73 24.54 -0.28 -15.15
C TRP A 73 26.00 -0.18 -15.59
N ASN A 74 26.25 -0.35 -16.89
CA ASN A 74 27.56 -0.12 -17.49
C ASN A 74 27.58 1.27 -18.14
N SER A 75 28.25 2.23 -17.48
CA SER A 75 28.37 3.62 -17.95
C SER A 75 29.15 3.77 -19.26
N THR A 76 29.99 2.79 -19.65
CA THR A 76 30.75 2.83 -20.90
C THR A 76 29.92 2.39 -22.09
N LEU A 77 29.04 1.41 -21.90
CA LEU A 77 28.11 0.92 -22.93
C LEU A 77 26.79 1.69 -22.97
N GLY A 78 26.47 2.43 -21.91
CA GLY A 78 25.19 3.12 -21.76
C GLY A 78 24.01 2.15 -21.64
N ALA A 79 24.24 0.96 -21.06
CA ALA A 79 23.26 -0.11 -20.98
C ALA A 79 23.39 -0.92 -19.68
N TYR A 80 22.30 -1.56 -19.27
CA TYR A 80 22.32 -2.55 -18.19
C TYR A 80 22.88 -3.88 -18.68
N GLU A 81 23.79 -4.46 -17.89
CA GLU A 81 24.31 -5.82 -18.07
C GLU A 81 23.61 -6.80 -17.13
N ASN A 82 23.57 -8.08 -17.51
CA ASN A 82 22.97 -9.17 -16.73
C ASN A 82 21.48 -8.97 -16.42
N VAL A 83 20.72 -8.39 -17.36
CA VAL A 83 19.27 -8.20 -17.24
C VAL A 83 18.56 -9.55 -17.24
N GLY A 84 17.92 -9.88 -16.11
CA GLY A 84 17.07 -11.07 -15.97
C GLY A 84 15.75 -10.97 -16.74
N SER A 85 15.09 -12.10 -16.96
CA SER A 85 13.76 -12.17 -17.59
C SER A 85 12.64 -11.50 -16.80
N GLU A 86 12.81 -11.41 -15.48
CA GLU A 86 11.79 -10.90 -14.57
C GLU A 86 11.52 -9.42 -14.82
N LEU A 87 10.25 -9.04 -14.69
CA LEU A 87 9.79 -7.68 -14.99
C LEU A 87 10.49 -6.64 -14.11
N GLY A 88 10.75 -6.96 -12.84
CA GLY A 88 11.46 -6.08 -11.91
C GLY A 88 12.92 -5.80 -12.33
N CYS A 89 13.56 -6.72 -13.05
CA CYS A 89 14.92 -6.55 -13.55
C CYS A 89 15.00 -5.70 -14.82
N GLN A 90 13.89 -5.47 -15.52
CA GLN A 90 13.91 -4.73 -16.78
C GLN A 90 14.21 -3.24 -16.55
N PRO A 91 14.98 -2.58 -17.43
CA PRO A 91 15.16 -1.13 -17.38
C PRO A 91 13.86 -0.41 -17.75
N VAL A 92 13.57 0.70 -17.08
CA VAL A 92 12.42 1.54 -17.43
C VAL A 92 12.73 2.33 -18.70
N THR A 93 11.80 2.35 -19.65
CA THR A 93 11.94 3.10 -20.91
C THR A 93 11.24 4.46 -20.82
N ASN A 94 11.64 5.40 -21.68
CA ASN A 94 11.05 6.74 -21.77
C ASN A 94 11.04 7.51 -20.44
N LEU A 95 12.13 7.41 -19.68
CA LEU A 95 12.30 8.14 -18.44
C LEU A 95 12.31 9.66 -18.69
N PRO A 96 11.70 10.45 -17.80
CA PRO A 96 11.85 11.90 -17.84
C PRO A 96 13.31 12.28 -17.56
N VAL A 97 13.79 13.39 -18.12
CA VAL A 97 15.18 13.90 -17.96
C VAL A 97 15.65 14.08 -16.51
N ALA A 98 14.74 14.09 -15.54
CA ALA A 98 15.05 14.17 -14.12
C ALA A 98 15.46 12.83 -13.49
N ILE A 99 15.21 11.71 -14.17
CA ILE A 99 15.57 10.35 -13.73
C ILE A 99 16.55 9.80 -14.75
N ASP A 100 17.74 9.40 -14.30
CA ASP A 100 18.80 8.91 -15.17
C ASP A 100 18.52 7.47 -15.65
N HIS A 101 19.12 6.46 -15.01
CA HIS A 101 18.88 5.05 -15.28
C HIS A 101 18.26 4.37 -14.06
N ILE A 102 17.19 3.61 -14.26
CA ILE A 102 16.54 2.86 -13.18
C ILE A 102 15.86 1.60 -13.73
N THR A 103 15.87 0.54 -12.94
CA THR A 103 15.08 -0.68 -13.21
C THR A 103 13.64 -0.51 -12.74
N VAL A 104 12.75 -1.37 -13.20
CA VAL A 104 11.35 -1.39 -12.73
C VAL A 104 11.29 -1.58 -11.21
N LYS A 105 12.08 -2.52 -10.66
CA LYS A 105 12.21 -2.70 -9.21
C LYS A 105 12.65 -1.41 -8.52
N GLY A 106 13.75 -0.81 -8.99
CA GLY A 106 14.28 0.42 -8.40
C GLY A 106 13.26 1.57 -8.41
N TYR A 107 12.49 1.70 -9.50
CA TYR A 107 11.44 2.69 -9.60
C TYR A 107 10.31 2.44 -8.60
N VAL A 108 9.84 1.19 -8.51
CA VAL A 108 8.76 0.80 -7.59
C VAL A 108 9.15 1.02 -6.13
N GLU A 109 10.35 0.60 -5.76
CA GLU A 109 10.86 0.72 -4.38
C GLU A 109 11.17 2.18 -4.01
N SER A 110 11.64 3.00 -4.95
CA SER A 110 11.97 4.40 -4.68
C SER A 110 10.71 5.30 -4.62
N VAL A 111 9.79 5.13 -5.58
CA VAL A 111 8.60 5.99 -5.76
C VAL A 111 7.44 5.52 -4.89
N PHE A 112 7.08 4.24 -4.95
CA PHE A 112 5.91 3.69 -4.25
C PHE A 112 6.25 3.09 -2.89
N LYS A 113 7.53 2.92 -2.56
CA LYS A 113 8.00 2.31 -1.29
C LYS A 113 7.43 0.90 -1.09
N MET A 114 7.22 0.16 -2.17
CA MET A 114 6.70 -1.21 -2.15
C MET A 114 7.83 -2.16 -2.50
N LYS A 115 8.36 -2.87 -1.50
CA LYS A 115 9.55 -3.71 -1.67
C LYS A 115 9.23 -5.20 -1.54
N HIS A 116 10.06 -6.02 -2.18
CA HIS A 116 9.93 -7.47 -2.16
C HIS A 116 10.33 -8.11 -0.82
N ASP A 117 11.33 -7.56 -0.13
CA ASP A 117 11.77 -8.02 1.19
C ASP A 117 10.70 -7.81 2.28
N GLU A 118 9.85 -6.80 2.12
CA GLU A 118 8.79 -6.43 3.08
C GLU A 118 7.50 -7.25 2.93
N ILE A 119 7.39 -8.19 1.98
CA ILE A 119 6.16 -8.96 1.72
C ILE A 119 5.63 -9.64 3.00
N TRP A 120 6.48 -10.35 3.73
CA TRP A 120 6.07 -11.06 4.95
C TRP A 120 5.66 -10.12 6.08
N SER A 121 6.35 -8.98 6.19
CA SER A 121 5.99 -7.92 7.15
C SER A 121 4.62 -7.34 6.83
N ASN A 122 4.39 -7.01 5.55
CA ASN A 122 3.10 -6.53 5.05
C ASN A 122 1.98 -7.54 5.28
N PHE A 123 2.22 -8.84 5.07
CA PHE A 123 1.27 -9.89 5.41
C PHE A 123 0.89 -9.87 6.89
N GLY A 124 1.88 -9.75 7.78
CA GLY A 124 1.67 -9.59 9.21
C GLY A 124 0.78 -8.38 9.55
N TYR A 125 1.04 -7.23 8.93
CA TYR A 125 0.24 -6.02 9.12
C TYR A 125 -1.21 -6.17 8.64
N VAL A 126 -1.46 -6.91 7.55
CA VAL A 126 -2.83 -7.23 7.13
C VAL A 126 -3.57 -7.98 8.23
N PHE A 127 -2.98 -9.05 8.77
CA PHE A 127 -3.60 -9.81 9.85
C PHE A 127 -3.78 -8.99 11.14
N LEU A 128 -2.80 -8.14 11.48
CA LEU A 128 -2.90 -7.22 12.60
C LEU A 128 -4.09 -6.27 12.42
N SER A 129 -4.23 -5.65 11.25
CA SER A 129 -5.34 -4.74 10.95
C SER A 129 -6.70 -5.43 11.02
N LEU A 130 -6.79 -6.67 10.55
CA LEU A 130 -7.98 -7.50 10.67
C LEU A 130 -8.31 -7.78 12.14
N GLY A 131 -7.32 -8.19 12.94
CA GLY A 131 -7.48 -8.43 14.37
C GLY A 131 -7.97 -7.20 15.12
N VAL A 132 -7.34 -6.04 14.91
CA VAL A 132 -7.75 -4.76 15.52
C VAL A 132 -9.17 -4.38 15.13
N LEU A 133 -9.52 -4.44 13.85
CA LEU A 133 -10.87 -4.11 13.38
C LEU A 133 -11.94 -5.06 13.94
N ARG A 134 -11.62 -6.34 14.12
CA ARG A 134 -12.53 -7.32 14.72
C ARG A 134 -12.69 -7.07 16.22
N LEU A 135 -11.61 -6.80 16.94
CA LEU A 135 -11.65 -6.44 18.35
C LEU A 135 -12.54 -5.20 18.57
N LEU A 136 -12.32 -4.14 17.78
CA LEU A 136 -13.14 -2.93 17.86
C LEU A 136 -14.61 -3.22 17.56
N ALA A 137 -14.92 -4.05 16.57
CA ALA A 137 -16.29 -4.42 16.25
C ALA A 137 -16.98 -5.17 17.42
N LEU A 138 -16.24 -6.08 18.08
CA LEU A 138 -16.74 -6.80 19.27
C LEU A 138 -16.97 -5.84 20.44
N LEU A 139 -16.07 -4.89 20.66
CA LEU A 139 -16.22 -3.86 21.69
C LEU A 139 -17.42 -2.96 21.41
N SER A 140 -17.61 -2.53 20.15
CA SER A 140 -18.81 -1.78 19.75
C SER A 140 -20.07 -2.57 20.04
N LEU A 141 -20.13 -3.85 19.67
CA LEU A 141 -21.29 -4.71 19.95
C LEU A 141 -21.55 -4.88 21.45
N ARG A 142 -20.49 -4.94 22.26
CA ARG A 142 -20.60 -5.14 23.71
C ARG A 142 -21.09 -3.89 24.45
N TYR A 143 -20.61 -2.71 24.06
CA TYR A 143 -20.77 -1.48 24.84
C TYR A 143 -21.70 -0.44 24.20
N ILE A 144 -21.96 -0.52 22.89
CA ILE A 144 -22.82 0.42 22.17
C ILE A 144 -24.17 -0.25 21.91
N ASN A 145 -25.25 0.36 22.38
CA ASN A 145 -26.61 -0.12 22.14
C ASN A 145 -27.48 0.99 21.56
N HIS A 146 -27.66 0.97 20.24
CA HIS A 146 -28.49 1.92 19.51
C HIS A 146 -30.00 1.59 19.56
N GLN A 147 -30.39 0.43 20.10
CA GLN A 147 -31.80 0.03 20.24
C GLN A 147 -32.48 0.57 21.52
N LYS A 148 -31.71 1.14 22.47
CA LYS A 148 -32.24 1.69 23.74
C LYS A 148 -32.75 3.13 23.64
N ARG A 149 -33.25 3.55 22.47
CA ARG A 149 -33.86 4.87 22.29
C ARG A 149 -35.37 4.79 22.34
#